data_AF-A0A969VSY1-F1
#
_entry.id   AF-A0A969VSY1-F1
#
_cell.length_a   1.000
_cell.length_b   1.000
_cell.length_c   1.000
_cell.angle_alpha   90.00
_cell.angle_beta   90.00
_cell.angle_gamma   90.00
#
_symmetry.space_group_name_H-M   'P 1'
#
loop_
_entity.id
_entity.type
_entity.pdbx_description
1 polymer ?
#
loop_
_entity_poly.entity_id
_entity_poly.type
_entity_poly.pdbx_seq_one_letter_code
_entity_poly.pdbx_strand_id
1 'polypeptide(L)'
;MFKLLEFKTFGDQRGSLVSLEANKNIPFNIKRVYYIFDTKNDVARGKHAHKNLQQILIAVSGSCKVLVDNKNDKKIFKLNDPTQGLYIQNKAVFL
;
A
#
# COMPACT_ATOMS: atom_id res chain seq x y z
N MET A 1 6.42 -0.18 -12.05
CA MET A 1 7.05 0.88 -11.22
C MET A 1 6.42 0.85 -9.83
N PHE A 2 7.17 1.12 -8.77
CA PHE A 2 6.64 1.23 -7.41
C PHE A 2 7.15 2.52 -6.75
N LYS A 3 6.34 3.14 -5.89
CA LYS A 3 6.67 4.40 -5.21
C LYS A 3 5.97 4.49 -3.85
N LEU A 4 6.64 5.04 -2.85
CA LEU A 4 6.00 5.43 -1.60
C LEU A 4 5.34 6.80 -1.77
N LEU A 5 4.06 6.89 -1.43
CA LEU A 5 3.25 8.10 -1.45
C LEU A 5 3.03 8.56 -0.02
N GLU A 6 3.14 9.87 0.20
CA GLU A 6 2.77 10.54 1.45
C GLU A 6 1.39 11.14 1.28
N PHE A 7 0.51 10.91 2.27
CA PHE A 7 -0.83 11.46 2.28
C PHE A 7 -0.94 12.61 3.27
N LYS A 8 -1.75 13.60 2.90
CA LYS A 8 -2.05 14.72 3.79
C LYS A 8 -2.85 14.23 5.00
N THR A 9 -2.30 14.47 6.18
CA THR A 9 -2.96 14.21 7.45
C THR A 9 -3.66 15.47 7.94
N PHE A 10 -4.89 15.30 8.40
CA PHE A 10 -5.66 16.29 9.11
C PHE A 10 -5.84 15.80 10.54
N GLY A 11 -5.52 16.61 11.54
CA GLY A 11 -5.61 16.16 12.92
C GLY A 11 -5.94 17.30 13.87
N ASP A 12 -6.57 16.93 14.97
CA ASP A 12 -6.83 17.79 16.11
C ASP A 12 -6.76 16.97 17.40
N GLN A 13 -7.20 17.54 18.52
CA GLN A 13 -7.21 16.89 19.84
C GLN A 13 -7.97 15.55 19.89
N ARG A 14 -8.78 15.21 18.88
CA ARG A 14 -9.54 13.96 18.79
C ARG A 14 -8.78 12.85 18.07
N GLY A 15 -7.70 13.17 17.37
CA GLY A 15 -6.90 12.23 16.59
C GLY A 15 -6.57 12.71 15.19
N SER A 16 -6.27 11.76 14.31
CA SER A 16 -5.76 12.00 12.94
C SER A 16 -6.66 11.35 11.89
N LEU A 17 -6.74 11.98 10.72
CA LEU A 17 -7.52 11.57 9.58
C LEU A 17 -6.70 11.72 8.30
N VAL A 18 -6.72 10.69 7.47
CA VAL A 18 -6.24 10.72 6.08
C VAL A 18 -7.43 10.45 5.17
N SER A 19 -7.63 11.29 4.16
CA SER A 19 -8.64 11.08 3.11
C SER A 19 -7.97 10.55 1.85
N LEU A 20 -8.55 9.53 1.21
CA LEU A 20 -8.06 8.96 -0.05
C LEU A 20 -9.11 9.21 -1.14
N GLU A 21 -8.78 10.08 -2.09
CA GLU A 21 -9.67 10.53 -3.15
C GLU A 21 -9.14 10.08 -4.52
N ALA A 22 -9.99 9.37 -5.26
CA ALA A 22 -9.71 8.93 -6.63
C ALA A 22 -9.38 10.11 -7.55
N ASN A 23 -8.35 9.96 -8.37
CA ASN A 23 -7.85 10.97 -9.32
C ASN A 23 -7.44 12.31 -8.68
N LYS A 24 -7.19 12.35 -7.37
CA LYS A 24 -6.59 13.49 -6.67
C LYS A 24 -5.27 13.06 -6.03
N ASN A 25 -5.30 12.53 -4.81
CA ASN A 25 -4.12 11.97 -4.15
C ASN A 25 -3.94 10.45 -4.43
N ILE A 26 -4.90 9.82 -5.10
CA ILE A 26 -4.79 8.48 -5.66
C ILE A 26 -4.76 8.58 -7.19
N PRO A 27 -3.71 8.09 -7.89
CA PRO A 27 -3.50 8.34 -9.32
C PRO A 27 -4.34 7.44 -10.24
N PHE A 28 -5.42 6.84 -9.72
CA PHE A 28 -6.32 5.97 -10.46
C PHE A 28 -7.72 5.99 -9.84
N ASN A 29 -8.71 5.49 -10.59
CA ASN A 29 -10.07 5.34 -10.08
C ASN A 29 -10.17 4.19 -9.07
N ILE A 30 -10.70 4.45 -7.88
CA ILE A 30 -10.88 3.45 -6.83
C ILE A 30 -12.14 2.64 -7.13
N LYS A 31 -11.96 1.43 -7.68
CA LYS A 31 -13.08 0.51 -7.97
C LYS A 31 -13.28 -0.56 -6.90
N ARG A 32 -12.29 -0.77 -6.02
CA ARG A 32 -12.30 -1.81 -5.00
C ARG A 32 -11.38 -1.43 -3.84
N VAL A 33 -11.86 -1.68 -2.62
CA VAL A 33 -11.09 -1.58 -1.38
C VAL A 33 -11.23 -2.92 -0.66
N TYR A 34 -10.14 -3.40 -0.08
CA TYR A 34 -10.12 -4.60 0.75
C TYR A 34 -9.03 -4.45 1.80
N TYR A 35 -9.17 -5.15 2.91
CA TYR A 35 -8.21 -5.14 4.01
C TYR A 35 -7.93 -6.57 4.45
N ILE A 36 -6.70 -6.78 4.91
CA ILE A 36 -6.24 -8.04 5.47
C ILE A 36 -5.99 -7.76 6.95
N PHE A 37 -6.58 -8.59 7.81
CA PHE A 37 -6.50 -8.45 9.25
C PHE A 37 -6.38 -9.83 9.89
N ASP A 38 -6.02 -9.85 11.18
CA ASP A 38 -5.84 -11.07 11.98
C ASP A 38 -4.90 -12.11 11.32
N THR A 39 -3.77 -11.62 10.81
CA THR A 39 -2.74 -12.48 10.21
C THR A 39 -1.90 -13.12 11.30
N LYS A 40 -1.63 -14.42 11.17
CA LYS A 40 -0.65 -15.11 12.01
C LYS A 40 0.76 -14.57 11.78
N ASN A 41 1.60 -14.66 12.80
CA ASN A 41 3.01 -14.31 12.72
C ASN A 41 3.72 -15.13 11.63
N ASP A 42 4.70 -14.50 10.97
CA ASP A 42 5.56 -15.10 9.94
C ASP A 42 4.84 -15.68 8.70
N VAL A 43 3.58 -15.28 8.47
CA VAL A 43 2.85 -15.64 7.25
C VAL A 43 3.09 -14.63 6.15
N ALA A 44 3.77 -15.06 5.08
CA ALA A 44 3.83 -14.33 3.83
C ALA A 44 2.55 -14.48 3.02
N ARG A 45 2.08 -13.39 2.40
CA ARG A 45 0.94 -13.39 1.47
C ARG A 45 1.39 -12.84 0.12
N GLY A 46 0.47 -12.50 -0.77
CA GLY A 46 0.79 -11.65 -1.91
C GLY A 46 1.41 -12.31 -3.15
N LYS A 47 2.17 -13.41 -3.10
CA LYS A 47 3.03 -14.06 -4.15
C LYS A 47 2.59 -14.09 -5.64
N HIS A 48 2.13 -13.00 -6.22
CA HIS A 48 1.64 -12.89 -7.59
C HIS A 48 1.84 -11.45 -8.09
N ALA A 49 1.85 -11.31 -9.41
CA ALA A 49 1.81 -10.03 -10.09
C ALA A 49 0.47 -9.87 -10.81
N HIS A 50 0.01 -8.63 -10.92
CA HIS A 50 -1.16 -8.31 -11.73
C HIS A 50 -0.75 -7.69 -13.06
N LYS A 51 -1.36 -8.12 -14.16
CA LYS A 51 -1.10 -7.58 -15.50
C LYS A 51 -1.59 -6.14 -15.66
N ASN A 52 -2.77 -5.82 -15.10
CA ASN A 52 -3.46 -4.54 -15.33
C ASN A 52 -3.81 -3.78 -14.05
N LEU A 53 -3.68 -4.40 -12.86
CA LEU A 53 -4.06 -3.76 -11.60
C LEU A 53 -3.04 -2.70 -11.20
N GLN A 54 -3.55 -1.55 -10.76
CA GLN A 54 -2.85 -0.57 -9.96
C GLN A 54 -3.38 -0.65 -8.53
N GLN A 55 -2.49 -0.59 -7.55
CA GLN A 55 -2.86 -0.73 -6.14
C GLN A 55 -1.98 0.14 -5.25
N ILE A 56 -2.53 0.54 -4.11
CA ILE A 56 -1.79 1.20 -3.04
C ILE A 56 -2.00 0.37 -1.77
N LEU A 57 -0.90 -0.05 -1.16
CA LEU A 57 -0.92 -0.78 0.12
C LEU A 57 -0.66 0.21 1.25
N ILE A 58 -1.51 0.19 2.28
CA ILE A 58 -1.43 1.06 3.46
C ILE A 58 -1.53 0.18 4.70
N ALA A 59 -0.56 0.31 5.62
CA ALA A 59 -0.66 -0.30 6.94
C ALA A 59 -1.46 0.63 7.86
N VAL A 60 -2.78 0.45 7.90
CA VAL A 60 -3.70 1.29 8.71
C VAL A 60 -3.41 1.13 10.21
N SER A 61 -2.97 -0.04 10.64
CA SER A 61 -2.53 -0.32 12.00
C SER A 61 -1.44 -1.37 12.01
N GLY A 62 -0.57 -1.33 13.01
CA GLY A 62 0.58 -2.22 13.13
C GLY A 62 1.64 -1.97 12.05
N SER A 63 2.29 -3.04 11.59
CA SER A 63 3.26 -2.93 10.51
C SER A 63 3.37 -4.21 9.69
N CYS A 64 3.81 -4.07 8.44
CA CYS A 64 4.20 -5.19 7.60
C CYS A 64 5.41 -4.83 6.75
N LYS A 65 6.09 -5.87 6.24
CA LYS A 65 7.11 -5.70 5.20
C LYS A 65 6.48 -6.14 3.89
N VAL A 66 6.62 -5.31 2.86
CA VAL A 66 6.22 -5.62 1.50
C VAL A 66 7.47 -5.76 0.66
N LEU A 67 7.70 -6.96 0.15
CA LEU A 67 8.74 -7.19 -0.84
C LEU A 67 8.13 -6.93 -2.22
N VAL A 68 8.67 -5.95 -2.95
CA VAL A 68 8.29 -5.70 -4.34
C VAL A 68 9.41 -6.15 -5.26
N ASP A 69 9.07 -7.03 -6.18
CA ASP A 69 9.96 -7.57 -7.19
C ASP A 69 9.46 -7.12 -8.57
N ASN A 70 10.19 -6.20 -9.18
CA ASN A 70 10.10 -5.94 -10.60
C ASN A 70 11.31 -6.64 -11.24
N LYS A 71 11.20 -7.16 -12.46
CA LYS A 71 12.25 -7.98 -13.12
C LYS A 71 13.68 -7.41 -13.06
N ASN A 72 13.83 -6.10 -12.82
CA ASN A 72 15.11 -5.40 -12.75
C ASN A 72 15.52 -5.05 -11.30
N ASP A 73 14.58 -4.86 -10.39
CA ASP A 73 14.81 -4.42 -9.01
C ASP A 73 13.93 -5.17 -8.01
N LYS A 74 14.56 -5.57 -6.92
CA LYS A 74 13.91 -6.15 -5.75
C LYS A 74 14.10 -5.23 -4.55
N LYS A 75 13.00 -4.78 -3.95
CA LYS A 75 13.04 -3.83 -2.82
C LYS A 75 12.05 -4.19 -1.73
N ILE A 76 12.50 -4.08 -0.48
CA ILE A 76 11.66 -4.26 0.70
C ILE A 76 11.23 -2.89 1.21
N PHE A 77 9.93 -2.73 1.42
CA PHE A 77 9.32 -1.57 2.06
C PHE A 77 8.77 -1.99 3.41
N LYS A 78 9.07 -1.23 4.48
CA LYS A 78 8.39 -1.36 5.76
C LYS A 78 7.23 -0.37 5.75
N LEU A 79 6.00 -0.88 5.88
CA LEU A 79 4.81 -0.06 6.05
C LEU A 79 4.41 -0.12 7.52
N ASN A 80 4.52 1.01 8.21
CA ASN A 80 4.23 1.15 9.64
C ASN A 80 3.68 2.54 9.98
N ASP A 81 3.28 3.29 8.97
CA ASP A 81 2.73 4.64 9.08
C ASP A 81 1.43 4.72 8.25
N PRO A 82 0.28 5.03 8.86
CA PRO A 82 -1.00 5.12 8.15
C PRO A 82 -1.08 6.30 7.17
N THR A 83 -0.12 7.23 7.24
CA THR A 83 -0.01 8.38 6.33
C THR A 83 0.76 8.04 5.05
N GLN A 84 1.35 6.83 4.98
CA GLN A 84 2.11 6.36 3.84
C GLN A 84 1.37 5.26 3.06
N GLY A 85 1.50 5.30 1.73
CA GLY A 85 0.98 4.26 0.83
C GLY A 85 2.03 3.79 -0.17
N LEU A 86 2.24 2.47 -0.25
CA LEU A 86 3.06 1.89 -1.30
C LEU A 86 2.24 1.71 -2.58
N TYR A 87 2.45 2.61 -3.53
CA TYR A 87 1.88 2.51 -4.87
C TYR A 87 2.66 1.48 -5.69
N ILE A 88 1.94 0.48 -6.21
CA ILE A 88 2.47 -0.56 -7.09
C ILE A 88 1.69 -0.50 -8.40
N GLN A 89 2.40 -0.12 -9.46
CA GLN A 89 1.91 -0.21 -10.82
C GLN A 89 2.11 -1.65 -11.34
N ASN A 90 1.26 -2.07 -12.28
CA ASN A 90 1.25 -3.35 -12.98
C ASN A 90 2.61 -4.09 -13.12
N LYS A 91 2.51 -5.42 -13.25
CA LYS A 91 3.62 -6.35 -13.52
C LYS A 91 4.69 -6.45 -12.43
N ALA A 92 4.44 -5.94 -11.22
CA ALA A 92 5.28 -6.19 -10.06
C ALA A 92 4.68 -7.32 -9.19
N VAL A 93 5.51 -8.27 -8.78
CA VAL A 93 5.15 -9.27 -7.77
C VAL A 93 5.30 -8.60 -6.41
N PHE A 94 4.34 -8.81 -5.51
CA PHE A 94 4.43 -8.34 -4.13
C PHE A 94 4.23 -9.50 -3.16
N LEU A 95 4.94 -9.48 -2.04
CA LEU A 95 4.92 -10.52 -1.00
C LEU A 95 4.82 -9.87 0.38
#